data_AF-A0A426YQU6-F1
#
_entry.id   AF-A0A426YQU6-F1
#
_cell.length_a   1.000
_cell.length_b   1.000
_cell.length_c   1.000
_cell.angle_alpha   90.00
_cell.angle_beta   90.00
_cell.angle_gamma   90.00
#
_symmetry.space_group_name_H-M   'P 1'
#
loop_
_entity.id
_entity.type
_entity.pdbx_description
1 polymer ?
#
loop_
_entity_poly.entity_id
_entity_poly.type
_entity_poly.pdbx_seq_one_letter_code
_entity_poly.pdbx_strand_id
1 'polypeptide(L)'
;MALVRPETNIKPWVPLMKEMKAANEEVKWIDREPFAFWKGNPTMGNNRQELLKCNVTNERDWNARIYTQAQAMGKASSNFLTEEVKMDYVYDYMLHVLTEYAKLLRYKPTVPEKATELCFESMACTAQDNVKRLLLESMEKSTHVSEPCTLPPPFPPLVLQQLSQKKADAVKQVEMWEQKAWEEQGNEL
;
A
#
# COMPACT_ATOMS: atom_id res chain seq x y z
N MET A 1 2.25 -25.86 11.32
CA MET A 1 1.97 -24.49 10.85
C MET A 1 1.44 -24.58 9.43
N ALA A 2 0.20 -24.19 9.18
CA ALA A 2 -0.31 -24.07 7.82
C ALA A 2 0.38 -22.88 7.15
N LEU A 3 1.04 -23.11 6.01
CA LEU A 3 1.58 -22.06 5.16
C LEU A 3 0.41 -21.23 4.61
N VAL A 4 0.16 -20.07 5.22
CA VAL A 4 -0.84 -19.14 4.73
C VAL A 4 -0.21 -18.38 3.57
N ARG A 5 -0.69 -18.63 2.34
CA ARG A 5 -0.17 -17.97 1.14
C ARG A 5 -0.83 -16.60 0.95
N PRO A 6 -0.05 -15.52 0.78
CA PRO A 6 -0.57 -14.23 0.34
C PRO A 6 -1.07 -14.33 -1.10
N GLU A 7 -1.90 -13.38 -1.53
CA GLU A 7 -2.42 -13.34 -2.89
C GLU A 7 -1.27 -13.20 -3.90
N THR A 8 -1.12 -14.20 -4.78
CA THR A 8 0.03 -14.30 -5.69
C THR A 8 -0.24 -13.72 -7.09
N ASN A 9 -1.44 -13.19 -7.36
CA ASN A 9 -1.87 -12.73 -8.68
C ASN A 9 -2.03 -11.20 -8.77
N ILE A 10 -1.15 -10.45 -8.09
CA ILE A 10 -1.15 -8.98 -8.17
C ILE A 10 -0.31 -8.57 -9.38
N LYS A 11 -0.87 -7.72 -10.25
CA LYS A 11 -0.18 -7.18 -11.43
C LYS A 11 0.99 -6.26 -11.02
N PRO A 12 2.00 -6.07 -11.89
CA PRO A 12 3.03 -5.05 -11.66
C PRO A 12 2.42 -3.66 -11.42
N TRP A 13 3.06 -2.85 -10.59
CA TRP A 13 2.47 -1.59 -10.10
C TRP A 13 2.14 -0.59 -11.21
N VAL A 14 3.01 -0.44 -12.21
CA VAL A 14 2.81 0.50 -13.33
C VAL A 14 1.55 0.17 -14.16
N PRO A 15 1.37 -1.04 -14.70
CA PRO A 15 0.14 -1.38 -15.42
C PRO A 15 -1.09 -1.39 -14.50
N LEU A 16 -0.96 -1.87 -13.25
CA LEU A 16 -2.07 -1.86 -12.30
C LEU A 16 -2.57 -0.43 -12.01
N MET A 17 -1.67 0.53 -11.81
CA MET A 17 -2.02 1.93 -11.55
C MET A 17 -2.77 2.55 -12.73
N LYS A 18 -2.37 2.23 -13.97
CA LYS A 18 -3.06 2.69 -15.18
C LYS A 18 -4.48 2.14 -15.26
N GLU A 19 -4.65 0.85 -15.00
CA GLU A 19 -5.98 0.19 -14.98
C GLU A 19 -6.87 0.75 -13.87
N MET A 20 -6.32 0.96 -12.66
CA MET A 20 -7.05 1.56 -11.54
C MET A 20 -7.51 2.98 -11.85
N LYS A 21 -6.66 3.77 -12.51
CA LYS A 21 -7.02 5.13 -12.93
C LYS A 21 -8.15 5.11 -13.97
N ALA A 22 -8.05 4.26 -14.99
CA ALA A 22 -9.08 4.11 -16.01
C ALA A 22 -10.42 3.65 -15.40
N ALA A 23 -10.39 2.62 -14.55
CA ALA A 23 -11.59 2.13 -13.86
C ALA A 23 -12.22 3.19 -12.94
N ASN A 24 -11.41 4.07 -12.34
CA ASN A 24 -11.93 5.18 -11.54
C ASN A 24 -12.61 6.28 -12.37
N GLU A 25 -12.22 6.45 -13.62
CA GLU A 25 -12.82 7.39 -14.57
C GLU A 25 -14.13 6.84 -15.18
N GLU A 26 -14.27 5.51 -15.29
CA GLU A 26 -15.48 4.85 -15.82
C GLU A 26 -16.71 5.03 -14.93
N VAL A 27 -16.54 4.95 -13.60
CA VAL A 27 -17.65 5.03 -12.63
C VAL A 27 -17.54 6.29 -11.79
N LYS A 28 -18.47 7.23 -12.03
CA LYS A 28 -18.59 8.46 -11.24
C LYS A 28 -18.92 8.12 -9.80
N TRP A 29 -18.44 8.93 -8.86
CA TRP A 29 -18.63 8.69 -7.43
C TRP A 29 -20.10 8.47 -7.03
N ILE A 30 -21.03 9.22 -7.61
CA ILE A 30 -22.47 9.15 -7.28
C ILE A 30 -23.12 7.83 -7.76
N ASP A 31 -22.52 7.18 -8.75
CA ASP A 31 -23.02 5.93 -9.34
C ASP A 31 -22.40 4.70 -8.66
N ARG A 32 -21.52 4.89 -7.66
CA ARG A 32 -20.89 3.79 -6.92
C ARG A 32 -21.85 3.25 -5.87
N GLU A 33 -21.83 1.93 -5.70
CA GLU A 33 -22.62 1.27 -4.67
C GLU A 33 -22.18 1.75 -3.28
N PRO A 34 -23.12 2.20 -2.42
CA PRO A 34 -22.82 2.72 -1.09
C PRO A 34 -22.59 1.58 -0.08
N PHE A 35 -21.87 0.55 -0.46
CA PHE A 35 -21.56 -0.57 0.42
C PHE A 35 -20.07 -0.63 0.71
N ALA A 36 -19.73 -0.88 1.97
CA ALA A 36 -18.37 -1.22 2.33
C ALA A 36 -18.01 -2.57 1.68
N PHE A 37 -16.96 -2.58 0.85
CA PHE A 37 -16.54 -3.78 0.13
C PHE A 37 -15.17 -4.25 0.63
N TRP A 38 -15.09 -5.54 0.99
CA TRP A 38 -13.83 -6.19 1.32
C TRP A 38 -13.80 -7.60 0.71
N LYS A 39 -12.67 -7.95 0.10
CA LYS A 39 -12.40 -9.29 -0.42
C LYS A 39 -10.97 -9.66 -0.06
N GLY A 40 -10.78 -10.79 0.60
CA GLY A 40 -9.45 -11.28 0.95
C GLY A 40 -9.52 -12.57 1.76
N ASN A 41 -8.36 -13.15 2.06
CA ASN A 41 -8.28 -14.39 2.84
C ASN A 41 -8.50 -14.12 4.36
N PRO A 42 -9.60 -14.63 4.97
CA PRO A 42 -9.91 -14.39 6.38
C PRO A 42 -9.03 -15.22 7.34
N THR A 43 -8.35 -16.26 6.86
CA THR A 43 -7.49 -17.12 7.70
C THR A 43 -6.13 -16.48 8.04
N MET A 44 -5.79 -15.33 7.43
CA MET A 44 -4.51 -14.63 7.63
C MET A 44 -4.42 -13.86 8.97
N GLY A 45 -5.48 -13.85 9.79
CA GLY A 45 -5.44 -13.29 11.14
C GLY A 45 -6.83 -13.10 11.75
N ASN A 46 -6.93 -13.16 13.08
CA ASN A 46 -8.22 -13.09 13.80
C ASN A 46 -9.05 -11.85 13.43
N ASN A 47 -8.42 -10.69 13.28
CA ASN A 47 -9.13 -9.44 12.91
C ASN A 47 -9.83 -9.53 11.54
N ARG A 48 -9.33 -10.35 10.60
CA ARG A 48 -9.99 -10.56 9.30
C ARG A 48 -11.16 -11.53 9.38
N GLN A 49 -11.19 -12.39 10.39
CA GLN A 49 -12.36 -13.25 10.66
C GLN A 49 -13.52 -12.43 11.19
N GLU A 50 -13.24 -11.37 11.96
CA GLU A 50 -14.25 -10.44 12.44
C GLU A 50 -15.01 -9.75 11.28
N LEU A 51 -14.34 -9.48 10.15
CA LEU A 51 -14.99 -8.92 8.95
C LEU A 51 -16.08 -9.85 8.38
N LEU A 52 -16.01 -11.16 8.63
CA LEU A 52 -17.05 -12.09 8.19
C LEU A 52 -18.36 -11.92 8.96
N LYS A 53 -18.31 -11.39 10.19
CA LYS A 53 -19.50 -11.02 10.97
C LYS A 53 -20.25 -9.85 10.33
N CYS A 54 -19.61 -9.17 9.37
CA CYS A 54 -20.16 -8.02 8.67
C CYS A 54 -20.91 -8.35 7.37
N ASN A 55 -21.02 -9.63 7.02
CA ASN A 55 -21.77 -10.04 5.84
C ASN A 55 -23.26 -9.66 5.97
N VAL A 56 -23.81 -9.12 4.88
CA VAL A 56 -25.22 -8.74 4.79
C VAL A 56 -26.10 -9.97 4.98
N THR A 57 -27.02 -9.91 5.95
CA THR A 57 -28.10 -10.88 6.14
C THR A 57 -29.43 -10.18 5.86
N ASN A 58 -30.51 -10.95 5.70
CA ASN A 58 -31.86 -10.38 5.48
C ASN A 58 -32.35 -9.46 6.62
N GLU A 59 -31.69 -9.49 7.78
CA GLU A 59 -32.05 -8.75 9.00
C GLU A 59 -31.10 -7.58 9.28
N ARG A 60 -29.90 -7.53 8.67
CA ARG A 60 -28.85 -6.56 9.02
C ARG A 60 -28.28 -5.90 7.76
N ASP A 61 -28.82 -4.73 7.43
CA ASP A 61 -28.28 -3.80 6.43
C ASP A 61 -27.53 -2.66 7.11
N TRP A 62 -26.33 -2.36 6.62
CA TRP A 62 -25.33 -1.52 7.27
C TRP A 62 -25.55 -0.03 6.97
N ASN A 63 -26.60 0.32 6.20
CA ASN A 63 -27.12 1.68 6.04
C ASN A 63 -26.02 2.74 5.80
N ALA A 64 -25.09 2.49 4.88
CA ALA A 64 -23.98 3.42 4.67
C ALA A 64 -24.50 4.75 4.11
N ARG A 65 -24.29 5.83 4.86
CA ARG A 65 -24.63 7.19 4.45
C ARG A 65 -23.40 7.85 3.85
N ILE A 66 -23.45 8.17 2.56
CA ILE A 66 -22.36 8.82 1.84
C ILE A 66 -22.46 10.34 1.99
N TYR A 67 -21.41 10.96 2.51
CA TYR A 67 -21.27 12.42 2.63
C TYR A 67 -20.25 12.96 1.62
N THR A 68 -20.37 14.24 1.27
CA THR A 68 -19.41 14.96 0.40
C THR A 68 -17.97 14.90 0.92
N GLN A 69 -17.79 14.78 2.25
CA GLN A 69 -16.49 14.59 2.88
C GLN A 69 -15.82 13.27 2.46
N ALA A 70 -16.58 12.17 2.35
CA ALA A 70 -16.05 10.87 1.94
C ALA A 70 -15.56 10.89 0.48
N GLN A 71 -16.27 11.61 -0.39
CA GLN A 71 -15.84 11.83 -1.77
C GLN A 71 -14.53 12.63 -1.84
N ALA A 72 -14.42 13.71 -1.07
CA ALA A 72 -13.22 14.52 -1.02
C ALA A 72 -12.01 13.72 -0.52
N MET A 73 -12.20 12.91 0.53
CA MET A 73 -11.17 12.01 1.06
C MET A 73 -10.76 10.95 0.03
N GLY A 74 -11.73 10.28 -0.62
CA GLY A 74 -11.46 9.28 -1.65
C GLY A 74 -10.68 9.87 -2.83
N LYS A 75 -11.05 11.08 -3.28
CA LYS A 75 -10.35 11.79 -4.35
C LYS A 75 -8.94 12.19 -3.96
N ALA A 76 -8.74 12.74 -2.76
CA ALA A 76 -7.42 13.12 -2.27
C ALA A 76 -6.48 11.91 -2.17
N SER A 77 -6.98 10.78 -1.65
CA SER A 77 -6.22 9.52 -1.57
C SER A 77 -5.88 8.96 -2.95
N SER A 78 -6.83 8.98 -3.89
CA SER A 78 -6.59 8.54 -5.26
C SER A 78 -5.50 9.39 -5.93
N ASN A 79 -5.54 10.71 -5.75
CA ASN A 79 -4.52 11.61 -6.30
C ASN A 79 -3.15 11.32 -5.68
N PHE A 80 -3.07 11.17 -4.36
CA PHE A 80 -1.82 10.84 -3.67
C PHE A 80 -1.19 9.54 -4.19
N LEU A 81 -1.98 8.48 -4.38
CA LEU A 81 -1.48 7.22 -4.94
C LEU A 81 -0.92 7.40 -6.36
N THR A 82 -1.57 8.23 -7.19
CA THR A 82 -1.11 8.48 -8.56
C THR A 82 0.08 9.41 -8.64
N GLU A 83 0.23 10.34 -7.70
CA GLU A 83 1.22 11.41 -7.74
C GLU A 83 2.47 11.05 -6.94
N GLU A 84 2.31 10.57 -5.71
CA GLU A 84 3.37 10.41 -4.71
C GLU A 84 3.85 8.95 -4.57
N VAL A 85 3.04 7.96 -5.02
CA VAL A 85 3.38 6.53 -4.96
C VAL A 85 3.72 5.99 -6.35
N LYS A 86 4.49 6.76 -7.12
CA LYS A 86 5.01 6.33 -8.43
C LYS A 86 6.19 5.38 -8.28
N MET A 87 6.39 4.51 -9.27
CA MET A 87 7.55 3.61 -9.27
C MET A 87 8.88 4.38 -9.20
N ASP A 88 8.97 5.54 -9.84
CA ASP A 88 10.16 6.39 -9.81
C ASP A 88 10.53 6.75 -8.37
N TYR A 89 9.56 7.19 -7.56
CA TYR A 89 9.78 7.50 -6.15
C TYR A 89 10.09 6.27 -5.29
N VAL A 90 9.56 5.10 -5.64
CA VAL A 90 9.92 3.85 -4.96
C VAL A 90 11.40 3.53 -5.20
N TYR A 91 11.88 3.66 -6.43
CA TYR A 91 13.30 3.42 -6.75
C TYR A 91 14.22 4.46 -6.10
N ASP A 92 13.85 5.74 -6.14
CA ASP A 92 14.60 6.80 -5.46
C ASP A 92 14.67 6.56 -3.95
N TYR A 93 13.56 6.15 -3.34
CA TYR A 93 13.52 5.79 -1.93
C TYR A 93 14.39 4.58 -1.60
N MET A 94 14.35 3.51 -2.41
CA MET A 94 15.21 2.34 -2.22
C MET A 94 16.69 2.71 -2.28
N LEU A 95 17.08 3.51 -3.28
CA LEU A 95 18.44 4.00 -3.42
C LEU A 95 18.87 4.87 -2.23
N HIS A 96 17.98 5.77 -1.78
CA HIS A 96 18.21 6.62 -0.61
C HIS A 96 18.48 5.77 0.64
N VAL A 97 17.63 4.79 0.93
CA VAL A 97 17.77 3.91 2.10
C VAL A 97 19.10 3.16 2.05
N LEU A 98 19.45 2.58 0.90
CA LEU A 98 20.73 1.87 0.74
C LEU A 98 21.93 2.81 0.93
N THR A 99 21.85 4.02 0.41
CA THR A 99 22.92 5.02 0.49
C THR A 99 23.12 5.52 1.92
N GLU A 100 22.05 5.90 2.63
CA GLU A 100 22.16 6.36 4.02
C GLU A 100 22.59 5.22 4.95
N TYR A 101 22.10 4.00 4.72
CA TYR A 101 22.53 2.83 5.49
C TYR A 101 24.02 2.52 5.29
N ALA A 102 24.52 2.64 4.05
CA ALA A 102 25.94 2.41 3.76
C ALA A 102 26.88 3.35 4.55
N LYS A 103 26.45 4.59 4.84
CA LYS A 103 27.23 5.53 5.66
C LYS A 103 27.39 5.08 7.12
N LEU A 104 26.50 4.23 7.61
CA LEU A 104 26.54 3.70 8.98
C LEU A 104 27.47 2.50 9.12
N LEU A 105 27.98 1.94 8.02
CA LEU A 105 28.87 0.79 8.04
C LEU A 105 30.20 1.16 8.70
N ARG A 106 30.56 0.40 9.74
CA ARG A 106 31.81 0.56 10.50
C ARG A 106 32.94 -0.33 10.01
N TYR A 107 32.74 -1.03 8.89
CA TYR A 107 33.69 -1.97 8.31
C TYR A 107 33.74 -1.79 6.79
N LYS A 108 34.83 -2.25 6.16
CA LYS A 108 34.97 -2.23 4.71
C LYS A 108 34.29 -3.47 4.11
N PRO A 109 33.24 -3.33 3.27
CA PRO A 109 32.61 -4.48 2.64
C PRO A 109 33.59 -5.23 1.74
N THR A 110 33.55 -6.57 1.78
CA THR A 110 34.33 -7.47 0.92
C THR A 110 33.41 -8.53 0.34
N VAL A 111 33.58 -8.86 -0.94
CA VAL A 111 32.78 -9.89 -1.62
C VAL A 111 33.14 -11.27 -1.05
N PRO A 112 32.17 -12.04 -0.52
CA PRO A 112 32.42 -13.42 -0.09
C PRO A 112 32.76 -14.35 -1.27
N GLU A 113 33.61 -15.35 -1.08
CA GLU A 113 34.00 -16.32 -2.13
C GLU A 113 32.82 -17.08 -2.76
N LYS A 114 31.72 -17.24 -2.01
CA LYS A 114 30.51 -17.93 -2.46
C LYS A 114 29.45 -16.98 -3.04
N ALA A 115 29.76 -15.69 -3.19
CA ALA A 115 28.83 -14.73 -3.73
C ALA A 115 28.66 -14.95 -5.24
N THR A 116 27.42 -15.13 -5.67
CA THR A 116 27.06 -15.16 -7.08
C THR A 116 26.68 -13.76 -7.52
N GLU A 117 27.31 -13.26 -8.58
CA GLU A 117 26.91 -11.99 -9.18
C GLU A 117 25.49 -12.09 -9.73
N LEU A 118 24.66 -11.11 -9.38
CA LEU A 118 23.28 -11.03 -9.82
C LEU A 118 23.22 -10.07 -11.03
N CYS A 119 23.27 -10.61 -12.25
CA CYS A 119 23.01 -9.81 -13.45
C CYS A 119 21.51 -9.56 -13.62
N PHE A 120 21.09 -8.41 -14.15
CA PHE A 120 19.67 -8.05 -14.31
C PHE A 120 18.88 -9.08 -15.13
N GLU A 121 19.49 -9.62 -16.17
CA GLU A 121 18.92 -10.68 -16.99
C GLU A 121 18.85 -12.02 -16.25
N SER A 122 19.73 -12.24 -15.25
CA SER A 122 19.87 -13.53 -14.56
C SER A 122 18.79 -13.80 -13.51
N MET A 123 18.15 -12.77 -12.94
CA MET A 123 17.08 -12.94 -11.95
C MET A 123 15.87 -13.69 -12.53
N ALA A 124 15.54 -13.45 -13.81
CA ALA A 124 14.49 -14.17 -14.50
C ALA A 124 14.96 -15.54 -15.03
N CYS A 125 16.27 -15.76 -15.19
CA CYS A 125 16.80 -16.98 -15.76
C CYS A 125 16.68 -18.19 -14.84
N THR A 126 16.75 -17.99 -13.51
CA THR A 126 16.58 -19.07 -12.52
C THR A 126 15.12 -19.32 -12.15
N ALA A 127 14.23 -18.37 -12.45
CA ALA A 127 12.79 -18.51 -12.22
C ALA A 127 12.12 -19.44 -13.24
N GLN A 128 11.13 -20.20 -12.80
CA GLN A 128 10.32 -21.08 -13.67
C GLN A 128 8.97 -20.43 -14.01
N ASP A 129 8.46 -20.79 -15.19
CA ASP A 129 7.09 -20.55 -15.65
C ASP A 129 6.57 -19.11 -15.47
N ASN A 130 5.46 -18.96 -14.74
CA ASN A 130 4.77 -17.68 -14.56
C ASN A 130 5.62 -16.65 -13.82
N VAL A 131 6.50 -17.09 -12.92
CA VAL A 131 7.38 -16.18 -12.17
C VAL A 131 8.40 -15.56 -13.11
N LYS A 132 8.98 -16.36 -14.02
CA LYS A 132 9.88 -15.86 -15.06
C LYS A 132 9.19 -14.85 -15.96
N ARG A 133 7.97 -15.14 -16.41
CA ARG A 133 7.19 -14.22 -17.24
C ARG A 133 6.94 -12.90 -16.53
N LEU A 134 6.47 -12.95 -15.28
CA LEU A 134 6.18 -11.75 -14.49
C LEU A 134 7.45 -10.92 -14.24
N LEU A 135 8.58 -11.57 -13.92
CA LEU A 135 9.87 -10.89 -13.73
C LEU A 135 10.36 -10.18 -15.00
N LEU A 136 10.22 -10.82 -16.17
CA LEU A 136 10.57 -10.22 -17.46
C LEU A 136 9.61 -9.10 -17.85
N GLU A 137 8.31 -9.24 -17.57
CA GLU A 137 7.29 -8.21 -17.82
C GLU A 137 7.45 -6.99 -16.90
N SER A 138 7.95 -7.20 -15.67
CA SER A 138 8.23 -6.13 -14.71
C SER A 138 9.60 -5.48 -14.89
N MET A 139 10.44 -6.01 -15.80
CA MET A 139 11.78 -5.50 -16.01
C MET A 139 11.73 -4.13 -16.69
N GLU A 140 12.33 -3.12 -16.05
CA GLU A 140 12.37 -1.78 -16.59
C GLU A 140 13.28 -1.75 -17.82
N LYS A 141 12.72 -1.32 -18.96
CA LYS A 141 13.38 -1.44 -20.27
C LYS A 141 14.37 -0.30 -20.55
N SER A 142 14.35 0.74 -19.72
CA SER A 142 15.24 1.88 -19.83
C SER A 142 15.69 2.32 -18.46
N THR A 143 16.98 2.55 -18.29
CA THR A 143 17.44 3.42 -17.21
C THR A 143 16.93 4.83 -17.50
N HIS A 144 16.47 5.54 -16.48
CA HIS A 144 16.07 6.94 -16.65
C HIS A 144 17.33 7.74 -17.01
N VAL A 145 17.28 8.52 -18.09
CA VAL A 145 18.44 9.28 -18.62
C VAL A 145 18.80 10.47 -17.72
N SER A 146 17.87 10.90 -16.87
CA SER A 146 18.11 11.99 -15.93
C SER A 146 19.03 11.55 -14.79
N GLU A 147 19.94 12.43 -14.38
CA GLU A 147 20.67 12.26 -13.14
C GLU A 147 19.70 12.08 -11.96
N PRO A 148 20.09 11.32 -10.90
CA PRO A 148 19.23 11.09 -9.74
C PRO A 148 18.72 12.42 -9.19
N CYS A 149 17.39 12.52 -9.03
CA CYS A 149 16.80 13.73 -8.48
C CYS A 149 17.31 13.93 -7.04
N THR A 150 17.54 15.18 -6.65
CA THR A 150 17.87 15.47 -5.25
C THR A 150 16.60 15.38 -4.44
N LEU A 151 16.48 14.34 -3.61
CA LEU A 151 15.37 14.22 -2.68
C LEU A 151 15.31 15.45 -1.76
N PRO A 152 14.09 15.90 -1.38
CA PRO A 152 13.96 16.95 -0.41
C PRO A 152 14.70 16.56 0.88
N PRO A 153 15.33 17.53 1.58
CA PRO A 153 16.06 17.24 2.79
C PRO A 153 15.14 16.58 3.83
N PRO A 154 15.68 15.69 4.69
CA PRO A 154 14.88 15.03 5.72
C PRO A 154 14.19 16.07 6.59
N PHE A 155 12.96 15.75 7.01
CA PHE A 155 12.19 16.63 7.88
C PHE A 155 13.00 16.96 9.15
N PRO A 156 13.07 18.25 9.55
CA PRO A 156 13.69 18.63 10.82
C PRO A 156 13.04 17.86 11.99
N PRO A 157 13.78 17.57 13.08
CA PRO A 157 13.26 16.82 14.23
C PRO A 157 11.93 17.38 14.79
N LEU A 158 11.78 18.70 14.76
CA LEU A 158 10.56 19.39 15.18
C LEU A 158 9.35 19.00 14.31
N VAL A 159 9.53 18.93 12.99
CA VAL A 159 8.48 18.55 12.05
C VAL A 159 8.13 17.07 12.22
N LEU A 160 9.14 16.22 12.43
CA LEU A 160 8.91 14.79 12.72
C LEU A 160 8.10 14.58 14.00
N GLN A 161 8.39 15.34 15.06
CA GLN A 161 7.64 15.29 16.31
C GLN A 161 6.19 15.76 16.12
N GLN A 162 5.98 16.84 15.37
CA GLN A 162 4.63 17.33 15.03
C GLN A 162 3.84 16.32 14.20
N LEU A 163 4.46 15.65 13.23
CA LEU A 163 3.82 14.60 12.45
C LEU A 163 3.48 13.39 13.33
N SER A 164 4.37 13.01 14.25
CA SER A 164 4.12 11.95 15.22
C SER A 164 2.95 12.28 16.16
N GLN A 165 2.86 13.53 16.64
CA GLN A 165 1.73 14.00 17.45
C GLN A 165 0.43 14.00 16.66
N LYS A 166 0.42 14.59 15.45
CA LYS A 166 -0.77 14.58 14.58
C LYS A 166 -1.27 13.17 14.31
N LYS A 167 -0.36 12.21 14.10
CA LYS A 167 -0.70 10.80 13.95
C LYS A 167 -1.36 10.25 15.22
N ALA A 168 -0.79 10.51 16.40
CA ALA A 168 -1.35 10.05 17.67
C ALA A 168 -2.74 10.65 17.95
N ASP A 169 -2.92 11.94 17.67
CA ASP A 169 -4.20 12.63 17.86
C ASP A 169 -5.28 12.07 16.92
N ALA A 170 -4.94 11.79 15.66
CA ALA A 170 -5.84 11.17 14.71
C ALA A 170 -6.26 9.76 15.13
N VAL A 171 -5.32 8.94 15.62
CA VAL A 171 -5.62 7.60 16.15
C VAL A 171 -6.59 7.70 17.33
N LYS A 172 -6.31 8.60 18.28
CA LYS A 172 -7.17 8.81 19.45
C LYS A 172 -8.59 9.23 19.05
N GLN A 173 -8.75 10.08 18.03
CA GLN A 173 -10.09 10.46 17.55
C GLN A 173 -10.87 9.26 16.99
N VAL A 174 -10.21 8.38 16.24
CA VAL A 174 -10.86 7.18 15.70
C VAL A 174 -11.29 6.25 16.83
N GLU A 175 -10.43 6.00 17.82
CA GLU A 175 -10.78 5.18 18.99
C GLU A 175 -12.00 5.73 19.75
N MET A 176 -12.10 7.06 19.89
CA MET A 176 -13.26 7.70 20.50
C MET A 176 -14.54 7.53 19.68
N TRP A 177 -14.46 7.62 18.34
CA TRP A 177 -15.61 7.39 17.47
C TRP A 177 -16.07 5.94 17.49
N GLU A 178 -15.14 4.99 17.52
CA GLU A 178 -15.45 3.58 17.65
C GLU A 178 -16.19 3.31 18.96
N GLN A 179 -15.66 3.76 20.11
CA GLN A 179 -16.31 3.60 21.41
C GLN A 179 -17.74 4.15 21.41
N LYS A 180 -17.93 5.36 20.88
CA LYS A 180 -19.25 5.99 20.79
C LYS A 180 -20.21 5.17 19.91
N ALA A 181 -19.75 4.66 18.77
CA ALA A 181 -20.57 3.83 17.89
C ALA A 181 -20.98 2.50 18.57
N TRP A 182 -20.07 1.89 19.35
CA TRP A 182 -20.38 0.69 20.13
C TRP A 182 -21.40 0.96 21.24
N GLU A 183 -21.32 2.11 21.92
CA GLU A 183 -22.28 2.54 22.96
C GLU A 183 -23.68 2.83 22.38
N GLU A 184 -23.74 3.46 21.20
CA GLU A 184 -25.00 3.74 20.51
C GLU A 184 -25.71 2.45 20.05
N GLN A 185 -24.95 1.43 19.60
CA GLN A 185 -25.50 0.11 19.26
C GLN A 185 -25.99 -0.71 20.46
N GLY A 186 -25.42 -0.47 21.66
CA GLY A 186 -25.85 -1.13 22.89
C GLY A 186 -27.11 -0.56 23.52
N ASN A 187 -27.50 0.67 23.14
CA ASN A 187 -28.68 1.38 23.67
C ASN A 187 -29.95 1.25 22.81
N GLU A 188 -29.90 0.49 21.71
CA GLU A 188 -31.06 0.18 20.84
C GLU A 188 -31.67 -1.22 21.11
N LEU A 189 -31.35 -1.86 22.26
CA LEU A 189 -31.98 -3.09 22.76
C LEU A 189 -32.85 -2.83 24.01
#